data_AF-A0A2R6XRN8-F1
#
_entry.id   AF-A0A2R6XRN8-F1
#
_cell.length_a   1.000
_cell.length_b   1.000
_cell.length_c   1.000
_cell.angle_alpha   90.00
_cell.angle_beta   90.00
_cell.angle_gamma   90.00
#
_symmetry.space_group_name_H-M   'P 1'
#
loop_
_entity.id
_entity.type
_entity.pdbx_description
1 polymer ?
#
loop_
_entity_poly.entity_id
_entity_poly.type
_entity_poly.pdbx_seq_one_letter_code
_entity_poly.pdbx_strand_id
1 'polypeptide(L)'
;MVYKEQKFDEGGPDDFDPARPYADPVAMLEQREYIVREKLIAIEMAKVLRERVQQCYRREGVNHYQKCRQHVKNYLSSIRNVGWGKDAKPDYEV
;
A
#
# COMPACT_ATOMS: atom_id res chain seq x y z
N MET A 1 15.64 28.25 -3.00
CA MET A 1 14.34 27.58 -2.78
C MET A 1 14.34 27.08 -1.36
N VAL A 2 13.49 27.64 -0.49
CA VAL A 2 13.34 27.17 0.90
C VAL A 2 12.26 26.10 0.87
N TYR A 3 12.64 24.84 1.01
CA TYR A 3 11.67 23.77 1.21
C TYR A 3 11.24 23.83 2.67
N LYS A 4 9.96 24.12 2.94
CA LYS A 4 9.38 23.88 4.27
C LYS A 4 9.33 22.38 4.48
N GLU A 5 9.95 21.90 5.54
CA GLU A 5 9.75 20.53 5.99
C GLU A 5 8.30 20.35 6.40
N GLN A 6 7.63 19.38 5.76
CA GLN A 6 6.27 19.03 6.09
C GLN A 6 6.31 17.96 7.17
N LYS A 7 5.78 18.29 8.35
CA LYS A 7 5.62 17.32 9.44
C LYS A 7 4.43 16.44 9.11
N PHE A 8 4.64 15.13 9.13
CA PHE A 8 3.58 14.14 8.96
C PHE A 8 3.36 13.46 10.31
N ASP A 9 2.10 13.25 10.70
CA ASP A 9 1.80 12.50 11.91
C ASP A 9 2.03 11.01 11.63
N GLU A 10 2.82 10.34 12.46
CA GLU A 10 3.31 8.98 12.21
C GLU A 10 2.41 7.88 12.81
N GLY A 11 1.53 8.23 13.76
CA GLY A 11 0.73 7.28 14.53
C GLY A 11 -0.79 7.50 14.42
N GLY A 12 -1.55 6.51 14.90
CA GLY A 12 -2.98 6.66 15.16
C GLY A 12 -3.24 7.47 16.45
N PRO A 13 -4.49 7.91 16.68
CA PRO A 13 -4.88 8.59 17.91
C PRO A 13 -4.66 7.72 19.16
N ASP A 14 -4.08 8.30 20.20
CA ASP A 14 -3.81 7.62 21.48
C ASP A 14 -5.09 7.29 22.27
N ASP A 15 -6.17 8.05 22.06
CA ASP A 15 -7.42 7.98 22.83
C ASP A 15 -8.50 7.08 22.18
N PHE A 16 -8.21 6.39 21.08
CA PHE A 16 -9.20 5.55 20.39
C PHE A 16 -9.39 4.19 21.07
N ASP A 17 -10.59 3.91 21.59
CA ASP A 17 -10.99 2.61 22.13
C ASP A 17 -11.66 1.72 21.06
N PRO A 18 -11.02 0.61 20.62
CA PRO A 18 -11.60 -0.31 19.63
C PRO A 18 -12.87 -1.01 20.11
N ALA A 19 -13.06 -1.18 21.43
CA ALA A 19 -14.24 -1.83 21.99
C ALA A 19 -15.47 -0.91 21.99
N ARG A 20 -15.24 0.42 22.01
CA ARG A 20 -16.30 1.45 21.96
C ARG A 20 -15.98 2.54 20.94
N PRO A 21 -15.99 2.24 19.63
CA PRO A 21 -15.51 3.16 18.58
C PRO A 21 -16.30 4.47 18.43
N TYR A 22 -17.51 4.54 18.98
CA TYR A 22 -18.40 5.69 18.87
C TYR A 22 -18.52 6.49 20.17
N ALA A 23 -17.74 6.14 21.20
CA ALA A 23 -17.77 6.85 22.48
C ALA A 23 -17.24 8.29 22.37
N ASP A 24 -16.23 8.50 21.53
CA ASP A 24 -15.68 9.82 21.21
C ASP A 24 -15.71 10.06 19.68
N PRO A 25 -16.50 11.04 19.20
CA PRO A 25 -16.59 11.34 17.77
C PRO A 25 -15.27 11.91 17.19
N VAL A 26 -14.42 12.56 17.99
CA VAL A 26 -13.15 13.15 17.51
C VAL A 26 -12.13 12.05 17.28
N ALA A 27 -11.86 11.23 18.30
CA ALA A 27 -10.94 10.10 18.19
C ALA A 27 -11.35 9.09 17.09
N MET A 28 -12.65 8.92 16.86
CA MET A 28 -13.17 8.08 15.78
C MET A 28 -12.83 8.63 14.38
N LEU A 29 -12.92 9.94 14.17
CA LEU A 29 -12.58 10.56 12.89
C LEU A 29 -11.07 10.51 12.64
N GLU A 30 -10.26 10.82 13.64
CA GLU A 30 -8.79 10.73 13.57
C GLU A 30 -8.34 9.30 13.25
N GLN A 31 -8.97 8.30 13.86
CA GLN A 31 -8.68 6.89 13.56
C GLN A 31 -9.03 6.53 12.11
N ARG A 32 -10.12 7.08 11.55
CA ARG A 32 -10.47 6.87 10.13
C ARG A 32 -9.44 7.50 9.21
N GLU A 33 -8.98 8.71 9.52
CA GLU A 33 -7.93 9.38 8.75
C GLU A 33 -6.63 8.58 8.77
N TYR A 34 -6.25 8.05 9.93
CA TYR A 34 -5.10 7.14 10.07
C TYR A 34 -5.25 5.87 9.22
N ILE A 35 -6.39 5.17 9.29
CA ILE A 35 -6.65 3.97 8.49
C ILE A 35 -6.58 4.27 6.98
N VAL A 36 -7.12 5.41 6.54
CA VAL A 36 -7.06 5.83 5.14
C VAL A 36 -5.62 6.10 4.72
N ARG A 37 -4.83 6.77 5.58
CA ARG A 37 -3.41 7.03 5.34
C ARG A 37 -2.62 5.74 5.16
N GLU A 38 -2.80 4.75 6.04
CA GLU A 38 -2.14 3.44 5.93
C GLU A 38 -2.51 2.71 4.63
N LYS A 39 -3.78 2.77 4.22
CA LYS A 39 -4.21 2.23 2.92
C LYS A 39 -3.55 2.94 1.75
N LEU A 40 -3.42 4.27 1.81
CA LEU A 40 -2.72 5.05 0.79
C LEU A 40 -1.23 4.71 0.73
N ILE A 41 -0.57 4.53 1.87
CA ILE A 41 0.82 4.08 1.95
C ILE A 41 0.98 2.72 1.26
N ALA A 42 0.09 1.76 1.54
CA ALA A 42 0.12 0.45 0.88
C ALA A 42 -0.08 0.55 -0.65
N ILE A 43 -0.95 1.46 -1.12
CA ILE A 43 -1.12 1.75 -2.56
C ILE A 43 0.16 2.31 -3.17
N GLU A 44 0.80 3.28 -2.52
CA GLU A 44 2.04 3.88 -3.01
C GLU A 44 3.19 2.87 -3.03
N MET A 45 3.30 2.00 -2.02
CA MET A 45 4.26 0.90 -2.02
C MET A 45 4.05 -0.04 -3.21
N ALA A 46 2.80 -0.36 -3.56
CA ALA A 46 2.50 -1.15 -4.74
C ALA A 46 2.87 -0.43 -6.05
N LYS A 47 2.70 0.90 -6.12
CA LYS A 47 3.16 1.70 -7.28
C LYS A 47 4.68 1.66 -7.45
N VAL A 48 5.44 1.77 -6.36
CA VAL A 48 6.91 1.64 -6.40
C VAL A 48 7.33 0.26 -6.94
N LEU A 49 6.66 -0.81 -6.52
CA LEU A 49 6.92 -2.15 -7.05
C LEU A 49 6.58 -2.26 -8.54
N ARG A 50 5.49 -1.64 -8.98
CA ARG A 50 5.13 -1.56 -10.41
C ARG A 50 6.21 -0.86 -11.23
N GLU A 51 6.77 0.23 -10.73
CA GLU A 51 7.87 0.94 -11.40
C GLU A 51 9.12 0.07 -11.52
N ARG A 52 9.46 -0.69 -10.47
CA ARG A 52 10.58 -1.66 -10.53
C ARG A 52 10.36 -2.73 -11.59
N VAL A 53 9.13 -3.24 -11.73
CA VAL A 53 8.77 -4.17 -12.82
C VAL A 53 9.00 -3.50 -14.18
N GLN A 54 8.47 -2.29 -14.39
CA GLN A 54 8.67 -1.56 -15.65
C GLN A 54 10.15 -1.33 -15.96
N GLN A 55 10.96 -0.96 -14.97
CA GLN A 55 12.39 -0.78 -15.13
C GLN A 55 13.08 -2.10 -15.51
N CYS A 56 12.71 -3.22 -14.89
CA CYS A 56 13.25 -4.54 -15.26
C CYS A 56 12.91 -4.91 -16.70
N TYR A 57 11.65 -4.70 -17.12
CA TYR A 57 11.22 -4.97 -18.50
C TYR A 57 11.98 -4.12 -19.52
N ARG A 58 12.22 -2.84 -19.20
CA ARG A 58 13.01 -1.93 -20.06
C ARG A 58 14.50 -2.34 -20.14
N ARG A 59 15.08 -2.84 -19.05
CA ARG A 59 16.50 -3.25 -19.01
C ARG A 59 16.77 -4.59 -19.70
N GLU A 60 15.93 -5.59 -19.49
CA GLU A 60 16.17 -6.96 -19.97
C GLU A 60 15.64 -7.24 -21.39
N GLY A 61 14.71 -6.42 -21.88
CA GLY A 61 14.16 -6.55 -23.23
C GLY A 61 13.51 -7.92 -23.45
N VAL A 62 14.09 -8.76 -24.32
CA VAL A 62 13.54 -10.07 -24.69
C VAL A 62 13.58 -11.07 -23.52
N ASN A 63 14.53 -10.95 -22.58
CA ASN A 63 14.74 -11.92 -21.50
C ASN A 63 13.89 -11.64 -20.23
N HIS A 64 12.96 -10.69 -20.28
CA HIS A 64 12.18 -10.26 -19.12
C HIS A 64 11.35 -11.38 -18.48
N TYR A 65 10.90 -12.38 -19.27
CA TYR A 65 10.12 -13.52 -18.76
C TYR A 65 10.84 -14.33 -17.69
N GLN A 66 12.15 -14.53 -17.83
CA GLN A 66 12.93 -15.32 -16.88
C GLN A 66 13.44 -14.46 -15.72
N LYS A 67 14.00 -13.28 -16.04
CA LYS A 67 14.70 -12.45 -15.05
C LYS A 67 13.79 -11.55 -14.22
N CYS A 68 12.67 -11.07 -14.76
CA CYS A 68 11.77 -10.15 -14.04
C CYS A 68 10.68 -10.86 -13.22
N ARG A 69 10.65 -12.20 -13.20
CA ARG A 69 9.63 -13.01 -12.50
C ARG A 69 9.49 -12.63 -11.03
N GLN A 70 10.60 -12.43 -10.32
CA GLN A 70 10.56 -12.08 -8.90
C GLN A 70 9.97 -10.70 -8.64
N HIS A 71 10.29 -9.70 -9.48
CA HIS A 71 9.71 -8.35 -9.37
C HIS A 71 8.20 -8.38 -9.59
N VAL A 72 7.74 -9.17 -10.56
CA VAL A 72 6.31 -9.36 -10.83
C VAL A 72 5.63 -10.08 -9.66
N LYS A 73 6.25 -11.13 -9.10
CA LYS A 73 5.71 -11.84 -7.92
C LYS A 73 5.53 -10.89 -6.74
N ASN A 74 6.53 -10.05 -6.45
CA ASN A 74 6.47 -9.07 -5.35
C ASN A 74 5.38 -8.01 -5.58
N TYR A 75 5.21 -7.53 -6.80
CA TYR A 75 4.12 -6.60 -7.15
C TYR A 75 2.74 -7.26 -7.04
N LEU A 76 2.60 -8.48 -7.54
CA LEU A 76 1.35 -9.24 -7.45
C LEU A 76 1.00 -9.58 -6.00
N SER A 77 1.97 -9.83 -5.13
CA SER A 77 1.71 -10.05 -3.71
C SER A 77 1.28 -8.77 -2.98
N SER A 78 1.82 -7.60 -3.36
CA SER A 78 1.46 -6.35 -2.69
C SER A 78 0.05 -5.86 -3.05
N ILE A 79 -0.43 -6.11 -4.27
CA ILE A 79 -1.78 -5.68 -4.69
C ILE A 79 -2.92 -6.54 -4.13
N ARG A 80 -2.63 -7.76 -3.66
CA ARG A 80 -3.67 -8.70 -3.18
C ARG A 80 -4.49 -8.16 -2.01
N ASN A 81 -3.88 -7.33 -1.17
CA ASN A 81 -4.49 -6.85 0.08
C ASN A 81 -4.85 -5.35 0.07
N VAL A 82 -4.75 -4.69 -1.09
CA VAL A 82 -4.81 -3.22 -1.20
C VAL A 82 -6.13 -2.70 -1.80
N GLY A 83 -7.00 -3.59 -2.29
CA GLY A 83 -8.24 -3.22 -2.97
C GLY A 83 -9.44 -2.89 -2.06
N TRP A 84 -10.21 -1.86 -2.44
CA TRP A 84 -11.58 -1.66 -1.96
C TRP A 84 -12.54 -2.46 -2.84
N GLY A 85 -12.86 -3.68 -2.40
CA GLY A 85 -13.87 -4.52 -3.04
C GLY A 85 -13.32 -5.68 -3.86
N LYS A 86 -13.86 -6.86 -3.52
CA LYS A 86 -13.69 -8.20 -4.11
C LYS A 86 -12.50 -8.98 -3.58
N ASP A 87 -12.79 -9.77 -2.56
CA ASP A 87 -12.07 -10.99 -2.22
C ASP A 87 -11.69 -11.80 -3.47
N ALA A 88 -10.52 -12.44 -3.36
CA ALA A 88 -10.13 -13.66 -4.05
C ALA A 88 -10.12 -13.65 -5.60
N LYS A 89 -9.05 -13.11 -6.19
CA LYS A 89 -8.52 -13.77 -7.39
C LYS A 89 -7.97 -15.12 -6.92
N PRO A 90 -8.46 -16.28 -7.40
CA PRO A 90 -7.95 -17.57 -6.95
C PRO A 90 -6.45 -17.60 -7.20
N ASP A 91 -5.71 -18.10 -6.19
CA ASP A 91 -4.32 -18.43 -6.34
C ASP A 91 -4.23 -19.46 -7.47
N TYR A 92 -3.77 -19.04 -8.65
CA TYR A 92 -3.25 -20.00 -9.61
C TYR A 92 -1.90 -20.45 -9.05
N GLU A 93 -1.95 -21.39 -8.11
CA GLU A 93 -0.78 -22.21 -7.81
C GLU A 93 -0.46 -23.00 -9.09
N VAL A 94 0.75 -22.79 -9.60
CA VAL A 94 1.39 -23.59 -10.65
C VAL A 94 2.42 -24.48 -9.97
#